data_AF-A0A968C5L0-F1
#
_entry.id   AF-A0A968C5L0-F1
#
_cell.length_a   1.000
_cell.length_b   1.000
_cell.length_c   1.000
_cell.angle_alpha   90.00
_cell.angle_beta   90.00
_cell.angle_gamma   90.00
#
_symmetry.space_group_name_H-M   'P 1'
#
loop_
_entity.id
_entity.type
_entity.pdbx_description
1 polymer ?
#
loop_
_entity_poly.entity_id
_entity_poly.type
_entity_poly.pdbx_seq_one_letter_code
_entity_poly.pdbx_strand_id
1 'polypeptide(L)'
;MAIPKVMGTEIEYGITVKGDPDFDPISSCVLLVNAYREDHAGEILWDYDQENPLADARGFQVDGEKYTPNQQENIARNKTLVNGARYYVDHAHPEYSCPE
;
A
#
# COMPACT_ATOMS: atom_id res chain seq x y z
N MET A 1 -18.37 -29.66 7.28
CA MET A 1 -17.37 -29.60 6.20
C MET A 1 -16.90 -28.17 6.05
N ALA A 2 -15.60 -27.94 5.86
CA ALA A 2 -15.08 -26.60 5.58
C ALA A 2 -15.38 -26.23 4.12
N ILE A 3 -15.84 -25.00 3.89
CA ILE A 3 -16.07 -24.43 2.55
C ILE A 3 -14.76 -23.79 2.10
N PRO A 4 -14.29 -23.98 0.85
CA PRO A 4 -13.14 -23.25 0.33
C PRO A 4 -13.34 -21.74 0.51
N LYS A 5 -12.34 -21.07 1.09
CA LYS A 5 -12.32 -19.63 1.25
C LYS A 5 -11.08 -19.09 0.58
N VAL A 6 -11.28 -18.01 -0.16
CA VAL A 6 -10.19 -17.15 -0.63
C VAL A 6 -9.68 -16.36 0.58
N MET A 7 -8.36 -16.26 0.76
CA MET A 7 -7.77 -15.60 1.93
C MET A 7 -6.50 -14.85 1.55
N GLY A 8 -6.43 -13.59 1.94
CA GLY A 8 -5.21 -12.79 1.89
C GLY A 8 -4.73 -12.40 3.28
N THR A 9 -3.52 -11.88 3.35
CA THR A 9 -2.95 -11.25 4.55
C THR A 9 -2.25 -9.96 4.15
N GLU A 10 -2.31 -8.99 5.04
CA GLU A 10 -1.70 -7.67 4.92
C GLU A 10 -0.72 -7.51 6.08
N ILE A 11 0.54 -7.18 5.77
CA ILE A 11 1.62 -7.12 6.76
C ILE A 11 2.38 -5.80 6.60
N GLU A 12 2.17 -4.90 7.55
CA GLU A 12 2.99 -3.71 7.75
C GLU A 12 4.29 -4.07 8.49
N TYR A 13 5.42 -3.60 7.97
CA TYR A 13 6.72 -3.81 8.61
C TYR A 13 7.16 -2.57 9.39
N GLY A 14 7.74 -2.78 10.57
CA GLY A 14 8.48 -1.73 11.27
C GLY A 14 9.77 -1.40 10.51
N ILE A 15 10.03 -0.11 10.29
CA ILE A 15 11.24 0.38 9.61
C ILE A 15 11.99 1.38 10.48
N THR A 16 13.32 1.32 10.43
CA THR A 16 14.23 2.28 11.07
C THR A 16 15.54 2.34 10.28
N VAL A 17 16.22 3.47 10.32
CA VAL A 17 17.57 3.64 9.75
C VAL A 17 18.57 3.77 10.89
N LYS A 18 19.57 2.88 10.88
CA LYS A 18 20.55 2.81 11.98
C LYS A 18 21.42 4.07 12.01
N GLY A 19 21.44 4.74 13.15
CA GLY A 19 22.30 5.89 13.41
C GLY A 19 21.82 7.18 12.74
N ASP A 20 20.58 7.20 12.25
CA ASP A 20 19.96 8.39 11.67
C ASP A 20 18.97 9.02 12.67
N PRO A 21 19.33 10.14 13.32
CA PRO A 21 18.45 10.83 14.25
C PRO A 21 17.30 11.60 13.55
N ASP A 22 17.45 11.88 12.26
CA ASP A 22 16.49 12.63 11.43
C ASP A 22 15.68 11.68 10.53
N PHE A 23 15.58 10.41 10.93
CA PHE A 23 14.91 9.35 10.19
C PHE A 23 13.48 9.73 9.81
N ASP A 24 13.22 9.80 8.51
CA ASP A 24 11.88 9.91 7.93
C ASP A 24 11.39 8.54 7.44
N PRO A 25 10.40 7.93 8.11
CA PRO A 25 9.88 6.63 7.71
C PRO A 25 9.18 6.67 6.36
N ILE A 26 8.49 7.77 6.01
CA ILE A 26 7.71 7.85 4.78
C ILE A 26 8.65 7.82 3.58
N SER A 27 9.64 8.73 3.54
CA SER A 27 10.63 8.75 2.46
C SER A 27 11.42 7.44 2.38
N SER A 28 11.73 6.81 3.51
CA SER A 28 12.43 5.53 3.55
C SER A 28 11.59 4.39 2.96
N CYS A 29 10.29 4.35 3.25
CA CYS A 29 9.36 3.38 2.66
C CYS A 29 9.21 3.59 1.16
N VAL A 30 9.06 4.84 0.70
CA VAL A 30 9.00 5.17 -0.73
C VAL A 30 10.28 4.71 -1.44
N LEU A 31 11.44 4.95 -0.85
CA LEU A 31 12.71 4.48 -1.39
C LEU A 31 12.75 2.93 -1.48
N LEU A 32 12.35 2.26 -0.40
CA LEU A 32 12.38 0.79 -0.31
C LEU A 32 11.43 0.14 -1.32
N VAL A 33 10.20 0.63 -1.43
CA VAL A 33 9.20 0.14 -2.39
C VAL A 33 9.67 0.37 -3.84
N ASN A 34 10.25 1.53 -4.14
CA ASN A 34 10.80 1.80 -5.48
C ASN A 34 12.12 1.09 -5.78
N ALA A 35 12.79 0.51 -4.77
CA ALA A 35 13.97 -0.33 -5.00
C ALA A 35 13.62 -1.68 -5.64
N TYR A 36 12.35 -2.10 -5.62
CA TYR A 36 11.89 -3.27 -6.36
C TYR A 36 11.82 -2.94 -7.88
N ARG A 37 12.69 -3.59 -8.67
CA ARG A 37 12.90 -3.25 -10.09
C ARG A 37 12.25 -4.20 -11.09
N GLU A 38 11.71 -5.32 -10.63
CA GLU A 38 11.03 -6.32 -11.48
C GLU A 38 9.56 -5.96 -11.74
N ASP A 39 9.15 -4.75 -11.39
CA ASP A 39 7.82 -4.21 -11.66
C ASP A 39 7.69 -3.79 -13.12
N HIS A 40 6.62 -4.25 -13.78
CA HIS A 40 6.16 -3.74 -15.08
C HIS A 40 5.47 -2.38 -14.85
N ALA A 41 6.25 -1.41 -14.38
CA ALA A 41 5.74 -0.15 -13.84
C ALA A 41 4.75 0.52 -14.82
N GLY A 42 3.51 0.72 -14.34
CA GLY A 42 2.46 1.43 -15.08
C GLY A 42 1.52 0.55 -15.91
N GLU A 43 1.70 -0.78 -15.97
CA GLU A 43 0.74 -1.68 -16.61
C GLU A 43 -0.46 -1.97 -15.68
N ILE A 44 -0.22 -2.11 -14.38
CA ILE A 44 -1.24 -2.40 -13.37
C ILE A 44 -1.08 -1.40 -12.22
N LEU A 45 -2.13 -0.63 -11.97
CA LEU A 45 -2.18 0.39 -10.91
C LEU A 45 -3.20 -0.02 -9.85
N TRP A 46 -3.01 0.46 -8.62
CA TRP A 46 -4.01 0.27 -7.59
C TRP A 46 -5.28 1.05 -7.92
N ASP A 47 -6.43 0.39 -7.82
CA ASP A 47 -7.74 1.02 -7.97
C ASP A 47 -8.22 1.54 -6.61
N TYR A 48 -8.35 2.86 -6.51
CA TYR A 48 -8.83 3.53 -5.31
C TYR A 48 -10.35 3.72 -5.29
N ASP A 49 -11.11 3.28 -6.30
CA ASP A 49 -12.55 3.57 -6.42
C ASP A 49 -13.35 3.13 -5.18
N GLN A 50 -13.04 1.93 -4.66
CA GLN A 50 -13.70 1.34 -3.49
C GLN A 50 -13.17 1.82 -2.14
N GLU A 51 -12.12 2.64 -2.12
CA GLU A 51 -11.57 3.23 -0.89
C GLU A 51 -12.37 4.45 -0.47
N ASN A 52 -12.90 4.49 0.76
CA ASN A 52 -13.56 5.68 1.28
C ASN A 52 -13.22 5.91 2.76
N PRO A 53 -12.10 6.60 3.05
CA PRO A 53 -11.70 6.90 4.43
C PRO A 53 -12.71 7.76 5.21
N LEU A 54 -13.64 8.43 4.52
CA LEU A 54 -14.65 9.28 5.14
C LEU A 54 -15.92 8.52 5.52
N ALA A 55 -16.07 7.27 5.06
CA ALA A 55 -17.22 6.42 5.34
C ALA A 55 -16.83 5.28 6.28
N ASP A 56 -17.40 5.29 7.48
CA ASP A 56 -17.24 4.21 8.44
C ASP A 56 -18.29 3.11 8.20
N ALA A 57 -17.89 1.84 8.25
CA ALA A 57 -18.78 0.71 8.03
C ALA A 57 -19.97 0.62 9.03
N ARG A 58 -19.92 1.32 10.17
CA ARG A 58 -21.00 1.43 11.15
C ARG A 58 -22.04 2.50 10.79
N GLY A 59 -21.86 3.21 9.67
CA GLY A 59 -22.79 4.22 9.16
C GLY A 59 -22.46 5.67 9.54
N PHE A 60 -21.27 5.93 10.11
CA PHE A 60 -20.80 7.30 10.35
C PHE A 60 -20.12 7.86 9.09
N GLN A 61 -20.32 9.15 8.84
CA GLN A 61 -19.69 9.84 7.72
C GLN A 61 -19.07 11.15 8.23
N VAL A 62 -17.85 11.43 7.78
CA VAL A 62 -17.12 12.66 8.10
C VAL A 62 -17.12 13.57 6.87
N ASP A 63 -17.32 14.87 7.09
CA ASP A 63 -17.21 15.87 6.03
C ASP A 63 -15.74 16.04 5.61
N GLY A 64 -15.47 16.06 4.32
CA GLY A 64 -14.13 16.22 3.76
C GLY A 64 -14.07 15.83 2.29
N GLU A 65 -12.88 15.97 1.69
CA GLU A 65 -12.62 15.47 0.35
C GLU A 65 -11.80 14.18 0.40
N LYS A 66 -12.24 13.17 -0.34
CA LYS A 66 -11.47 11.95 -0.55
C LYS A 66 -10.20 12.30 -1.34
N TYR A 67 -9.05 12.19 -0.69
CA TYR A 67 -7.78 12.24 -1.40
C TYR A 67 -7.61 10.94 -2.20
N THR A 68 -7.34 11.10 -3.50
CA THR A 68 -7.01 9.99 -4.40
C THR A 68 -5.68 10.32 -5.06
N PRO A 69 -4.63 9.50 -4.85
CA PRO A 69 -3.34 9.72 -5.50
C PRO A 69 -3.48 9.77 -7.01
N ASN A 70 -2.77 10.69 -7.66
CA ASN A 70 -2.67 10.69 -9.11
C ASN A 70 -1.84 9.48 -9.59
N GLN A 71 -1.81 9.25 -10.92
CA GLN A 71 -1.11 8.10 -11.50
C GLN A 71 0.38 8.04 -11.12
N GLN A 72 1.08 9.18 -11.10
CA GLN A 72 2.50 9.23 -10.77
C GLN A 72 2.75 8.87 -9.29
N GLU A 73 1.89 9.36 -8.40
CA GLU A 73 1.93 9.02 -6.97
C GLU A 73 1.60 7.54 -6.75
N ASN A 74 0.63 6.99 -7.49
CA ASN A 74 0.25 5.57 -7.44
C ASN A 74 1.44 4.68 -7.83
N ILE A 75 2.11 4.97 -8.95
CA ILE A 75 3.30 4.23 -9.41
C ILE A 75 4.43 4.31 -8.37
N ALA A 76 4.61 5.46 -7.74
CA ALA A 76 5.68 5.66 -6.75
C ALA A 76 5.39 4.95 -5.43
N ARG A 77 4.12 4.70 -5.09
CA ARG A 77 3.72 4.12 -3.80
C ARG A 77 3.34 2.66 -3.87
N ASN A 78 2.99 2.12 -5.03
CA ASN A 78 2.48 0.76 -5.19
C ASN A 78 3.28 -0.02 -6.23
N LYS A 79 3.53 -1.30 -5.94
CA LYS A 79 4.13 -2.29 -6.83
C LYS A 79 3.29 -3.55 -6.86
N THR A 80 3.02 -4.05 -8.06
CA THR A 80 2.48 -5.40 -8.24
C THR A 80 3.66 -6.34 -8.43
N LEU A 81 3.74 -7.39 -7.64
CA LEU A 81 4.83 -8.35 -7.69
C LEU A 81 4.50 -9.50 -8.66
N VAL A 82 5.53 -10.17 -9.17
CA VAL A 82 5.40 -11.27 -10.13
C VAL A 82 4.62 -12.49 -9.59
N ASN A 83 4.51 -12.61 -8.27
CA ASN A 83 3.73 -13.64 -7.60
C ASN A 83 2.26 -13.24 -7.35
N GLY A 84 1.83 -12.07 -7.84
CA GLY A 84 0.47 -11.53 -7.66
C GLY A 84 0.27 -10.73 -6.37
N ALA A 85 1.29 -10.62 -5.51
CA ALA A 85 1.21 -9.80 -4.30
C ALA A 85 1.26 -8.30 -4.61
N ARG A 86 0.83 -7.48 -3.65
CA ARG A 86 1.02 -6.03 -3.65
C ARG A 86 2.11 -5.66 -2.64
N TYR A 87 3.05 -4.81 -3.06
CA TYR A 87 4.06 -4.22 -2.18
C TYR A 87 3.99 -2.71 -2.27
N TYR A 88 3.73 -2.02 -1.16
CA TYR A 88 3.38 -0.60 -1.19
C TYR A 88 3.75 0.15 0.09
N VAL A 89 3.61 1.47 0.04
CA VAL A 89 3.76 2.34 1.20
C VAL A 89 2.39 2.58 1.81
N ASP A 90 2.16 2.09 3.03
CA ASP A 90 1.03 2.53 3.84
C ASP A 90 1.51 3.41 4.99
N HIS A 91 1.04 4.66 4.98
CA HIS A 91 1.50 5.71 5.87
C HIS A 91 3.03 5.72 6.08
N ALA A 92 3.51 5.25 7.23
CA ALA A 92 4.91 5.22 7.65
C ALA A 92 5.54 3.81 7.58
N HIS A 93 4.86 2.87 6.92
CA HIS A 93 5.23 1.46 6.85
C HIS A 93 5.35 1.00 5.39
N PRO A 94 6.36 0.17 5.07
CA PRO A 94 6.30 -0.64 3.87
C PRO A 94 5.40 -1.84 4.19
N GLU A 95 4.49 -2.13 3.27
CA GLU A 95 3.46 -3.14 3.46
C GLU A 95 3.46 -4.16 2.33
N TYR A 96 3.27 -5.43 2.68
CA TYR A 96 3.10 -6.53 1.75
C TYR A 96 1.72 -7.17 1.96
N SER A 97 0.93 -7.22 0.89
CA SER A 97 -0.33 -7.97 0.85
C SER A 97 -0.17 -9.19 -0.06
N CYS A 98 -0.38 -10.39 0.49
CA CYS A 98 -0.24 -11.63 -0.28
C CYS A 98 -1.37 -11.78 -1.31
N PRO A 99 -1.17 -12.56 -2.39
CA PRO A 99 -2.26 -12.91 -3.29
C PRO A 99 -3.34 -13.75 -2.57
N GLU A 100 -4.51 -13.81 -3.21
CA GLU A 100 -5.73 -14.51 -2.79
C GLU A 100 -5.69 -16.04 -2.67
#